data_AF-A0A7S4LQ52-F1
#
_entry.id   AF-A0A7S4LQ52-F1
#
_cell.length_a   1.000
_cell.length_b   1.000
_cell.length_c   1.000
_cell.angle_alpha   90.00
_cell.angle_beta   90.00
_cell.angle_gamma   90.00
#
_symmetry.space_group_name_H-M   'P 1'
#
loop_
_entity.id
_entity.type
_entity.pdbx_description
1 polymer ?
#
loop_
_entity_poly.entity_id
_entity_poly.type
_entity_poly.pdbx_seq_one_letter_code
_entity_poly.pdbx_strand_id
1 'polypeptide(L)'
;HDPAAQLCGFLEETHGSLLRGWRLEFDSRVACSVNFERFCEVLARLGWVQDVVQVWKSLVISTSKCKNERFRLQDLSRELAEQFLEFCGHVSCEYQGGIKAFHCIAREAGQQASHNFVSVDKDTFIGACSRLEIPLGPHPEHIFHGLDLAHKGTLTEDDFVFIPGGGLKRRDSSARPEANARVSRARRRRSAYCVKDERISEATKWVDLEFQHVRHAAKQRLEGERELKEFKSLLAQRFGRLTRAWRSILDTDGSGSVTRVEVFRACNRLGFAGDVWALWRALDVDSSGAATLAELAPSEASDMAQFRVWAHRQFGTCAEFVERVGL
;
A
#
# COMPACT_ATOMS: atom_id res chain seq x y z
N HIS A 1 -29.83 3.52 -21.01
CA HIS A 1 -29.07 3.85 -19.80
C HIS A 1 -27.71 3.21 -19.90
N ASP A 2 -26.64 3.94 -19.59
CA ASP A 2 -25.27 3.44 -19.64
C ASP A 2 -24.99 2.61 -18.37
N PRO A 3 -24.81 1.27 -18.46
CA PRO A 3 -24.57 0.43 -17.30
C PRO A 3 -23.25 0.75 -16.58
N ALA A 4 -22.25 1.28 -17.31
CA ALA A 4 -20.98 1.70 -16.72
C ALA A 4 -21.18 2.91 -15.79
N ALA A 5 -21.90 3.93 -16.27
CA ALA A 5 -22.24 5.10 -15.47
C ALA A 5 -23.08 4.76 -14.22
N GLN A 6 -23.99 3.78 -14.33
CA GLN A 6 -24.76 3.31 -13.17
C GLN A 6 -23.88 2.66 -12.11
N LEU A 7 -22.88 1.86 -12.52
CA LEU A 7 -21.93 1.29 -11.58
C LEU A 7 -21.07 2.37 -10.92
N CYS A 8 -20.62 3.38 -11.67
CA CYS A 8 -19.89 4.52 -11.10
C CYS A 8 -20.70 5.22 -10.01
N GLY A 9 -21.96 5.59 -10.32
CA GLY A 9 -22.84 6.26 -9.36
C GLY A 9 -23.12 5.41 -8.12
N PHE A 10 -23.32 4.10 -8.28
CA PHE A 10 -23.52 3.19 -7.16
C PHE A 10 -22.29 3.09 -6.23
N LEU A 11 -21.09 3.04 -6.80
CA LEU A 11 -19.86 3.03 -5.99
C LEU A 11 -19.65 4.36 -5.26
N GLU A 12 -19.98 5.48 -5.89
CA GLU A 12 -19.95 6.81 -5.27
C GLU A 12 -20.97 6.94 -4.14
N GLU A 13 -22.20 6.47 -4.34
CA GLU A 13 -23.24 6.48 -3.31
C GLU A 13 -22.87 5.57 -2.12
N THR A 14 -22.32 4.39 -2.39
CA THR A 14 -22.00 3.40 -1.36
C THR A 14 -20.74 3.76 -0.56
N HIS A 15 -19.73 4.33 -1.21
CA HIS A 15 -18.41 4.55 -0.60
C HIS A 15 -18.02 6.02 -0.47
N GLY A 16 -18.84 6.96 -0.97
CA GLY A 16 -18.57 8.40 -1.00
C GLY A 16 -17.55 8.83 -2.06
N SER A 17 -16.91 7.90 -2.76
CA SER A 17 -15.94 8.17 -3.82
C SER A 17 -15.77 6.95 -4.72
N LEU A 18 -15.72 7.18 -6.03
CA LEU A 18 -15.45 6.14 -7.02
C LEU A 18 -14.10 5.45 -6.79
N LEU A 19 -13.04 6.22 -6.48
CA LEU A 19 -11.71 5.68 -6.26
C LEU A 19 -11.66 4.82 -4.98
N ARG A 20 -12.33 5.26 -3.91
CA ARG A 20 -12.45 4.47 -2.68
C ARG A 20 -13.18 3.16 -2.95
N GLY A 21 -14.34 3.22 -3.61
CA GLY A 21 -15.12 2.03 -3.95
C GLY A 21 -14.32 1.05 -4.81
N TRP A 22 -13.62 1.56 -5.83
CA TRP A 22 -12.69 0.75 -6.64
C TRP A 22 -11.64 0.06 -5.77
N ARG A 23 -10.90 0.83 -4.96
CA ARG A 23 -9.79 0.29 -4.16
C ARG A 23 -10.24 -0.66 -3.06
N LEU A 24 -11.38 -0.40 -2.43
CA LEU A 24 -11.91 -1.21 -1.35
C LEU A 24 -12.48 -2.54 -1.88
N GLU A 25 -13.19 -2.50 -3.00
CA GLU A 25 -14.02 -3.60 -3.45
C GLU A 25 -13.37 -4.44 -4.56
N PHE A 26 -12.82 -3.76 -5.56
CA PHE A 26 -12.29 -4.39 -6.78
C PHE A 26 -10.77 -4.57 -6.72
N ASP A 27 -10.04 -3.59 -6.20
CA ASP A 27 -8.57 -3.56 -6.20
C ASP A 27 -7.96 -3.61 -4.79
N SER A 28 -8.62 -4.35 -3.90
CA SER A 28 -8.17 -4.55 -2.51
C SER A 28 -6.78 -5.20 -2.40
N ARG A 29 -6.31 -5.84 -3.48
CA ARG A 29 -5.00 -6.50 -3.56
C ARG A 29 -3.96 -5.71 -4.36
N VAL A 30 -4.29 -4.50 -4.81
CA VAL A 30 -3.43 -3.71 -5.72
C VAL A 30 -3.04 -4.52 -6.97
N ALA A 31 -3.92 -5.41 -7.41
CA ALA A 31 -3.74 -6.21 -8.62
C ALA A 31 -3.95 -5.38 -9.90
N CYS A 32 -4.50 -4.17 -9.73
CA CYS A 32 -4.83 -3.19 -10.76
C CYS A 32 -5.80 -3.73 -11.82
N SER A 33 -6.39 -4.92 -11.61
CA SER A 33 -7.30 -5.58 -12.54
C SER A 33 -8.11 -6.70 -11.88
N VAL A 34 -9.34 -6.89 -12.36
CA VAL A 34 -10.31 -7.85 -11.83
C VAL A 34 -10.83 -8.74 -12.96
N ASN A 35 -11.00 -10.03 -12.69
CA ASN A 35 -11.61 -10.98 -13.63
C ASN A 35 -13.15 -11.01 -13.44
N PHE A 36 -13.86 -11.65 -14.37
CA PHE A 36 -15.32 -11.65 -14.36
C PHE A 36 -15.90 -12.31 -13.10
N GLU A 37 -15.33 -13.43 -12.65
CA GLU A 37 -15.77 -14.13 -11.45
C GLU A 37 -15.71 -13.23 -10.21
N ARG A 38 -14.57 -12.58 -9.97
CA ARG A 38 -14.41 -11.66 -8.85
C ARG A 38 -15.32 -10.44 -8.97
N PHE A 39 -15.53 -9.94 -10.18
CA PHE A 39 -16.45 -8.84 -10.44
C PHE A 39 -17.89 -9.19 -10.03
N CYS A 40 -18.37 -10.38 -10.38
CA CYS A 40 -19.67 -10.88 -9.95
C CYS A 40 -19.78 -11.04 -8.43
N GLU A 41 -18.77 -11.63 -7.78
CA GLU A 41 -18.75 -11.80 -6.32
C GLU A 41 -18.87 -10.47 -5.58
N VAL A 42 -18.12 -9.46 -6.04
CA VAL A 42 -18.12 -8.13 -5.43
C VAL A 42 -19.49 -7.48 -5.56
N LEU A 43 -20.06 -7.46 -6.75
CA LEU A 43 -21.37 -6.83 -6.99
C LEU A 43 -22.50 -7.54 -6.23
N ALA A 44 -22.49 -8.87 -6.18
CA ALA A 44 -23.43 -9.63 -5.36
C ALA A 44 -23.33 -9.27 -3.87
N ARG A 45 -22.11 -9.14 -3.34
CA ARG A 45 -21.87 -8.76 -1.94
C ARG A 45 -22.34 -7.33 -1.63
N LEU A 46 -22.21 -6.42 -2.59
CA LEU A 46 -22.70 -5.04 -2.45
C LEU A 46 -24.22 -4.91 -2.62
N GLY A 47 -24.92 -6.00 -2.95
CA GLY A 47 -26.37 -5.97 -3.16
C GLY A 47 -26.78 -5.35 -4.50
N TRP A 48 -25.91 -5.40 -5.50
CA TRP A 48 -26.21 -4.93 -6.85
C TRP A 48 -27.29 -5.81 -7.49
N VAL A 49 -28.35 -5.18 -8.01
CA VAL A 49 -29.56 -5.88 -8.50
C VAL A 49 -29.63 -5.93 -10.04
N GLN A 50 -28.88 -5.09 -10.74
CA GLN A 50 -28.93 -5.02 -12.22
C GLN A 50 -28.12 -6.13 -12.88
N ASP A 51 -28.27 -6.29 -14.21
CA ASP A 51 -27.56 -7.31 -14.99
C ASP A 51 -26.04 -7.07 -15.00
N VAL A 52 -25.33 -7.88 -14.20
CA VAL A 52 -23.86 -7.84 -14.06
C VAL A 52 -23.14 -8.17 -15.36
N VAL A 53 -23.70 -9.05 -16.20
CA VAL A 53 -23.10 -9.44 -17.49
C VAL A 53 -23.16 -8.25 -18.46
N GLN A 54 -24.27 -7.52 -18.46
CA GLN A 54 -24.43 -6.33 -19.29
C GLN A 54 -23.44 -5.23 -18.87
N VAL A 55 -23.26 -5.02 -17.57
CA VAL A 55 -22.28 -4.06 -17.03
C VAL A 55 -20.84 -4.45 -17.42
N TRP A 56 -20.48 -5.73 -17.27
CA TRP A 56 -19.16 -6.22 -17.67
C TRP A 56 -18.88 -5.95 -19.16
N LYS A 57 -19.84 -6.26 -20.03
CA LYS A 57 -19.72 -6.05 -21.48
C LYS A 57 -19.63 -4.58 -21.88
N SER A 58 -20.26 -3.67 -21.12
CA SER A 58 -20.14 -2.23 -21.37
C SER A 58 -18.79 -1.66 -20.95
N LEU A 59 -18.16 -2.23 -19.92
CA LEU A 59 -16.88 -1.76 -19.38
C LEU A 59 -15.68 -2.36 -20.12
N VAL A 60 -15.71 -3.66 -20.39
CA VAL A 60 -14.60 -4.38 -21.00
C VAL A 60 -14.86 -4.57 -22.49
N ILE A 61 -14.27 -3.69 -23.30
CA ILE A 61 -14.34 -3.81 -24.76
C ILE A 61 -13.56 -5.06 -25.18
N SER A 62 -14.28 -6.11 -25.57
CA SER A 62 -13.72 -7.35 -26.14
C SER A 62 -12.94 -7.02 -27.42
N THR A 63 -11.62 -6.84 -27.31
CA THR A 63 -10.72 -7.02 -28.46
C THR A 63 -10.64 -8.52 -28.70
N SER A 64 -11.29 -8.96 -29.78
CA SER A 64 -11.44 -10.35 -30.18
C SER A 64 -10.16 -11.20 -29.96
N LYS A 65 -10.35 -12.36 -29.29
CA LYS A 65 -9.40 -13.47 -29.06
C LYS A 65 -8.55 -13.50 -27.78
N CYS A 66 -8.84 -12.72 -26.74
CA CYS A 66 -8.15 -12.85 -25.46
C CYS A 66 -9.03 -13.54 -24.41
N LYS A 67 -8.71 -14.79 -24.00
CA LYS A 67 -9.40 -15.51 -22.92
C LYS A 67 -9.25 -14.87 -21.51
N ASN A 68 -8.58 -13.72 -21.40
CA ASN A 68 -8.25 -13.03 -20.16
C ASN A 68 -8.73 -11.57 -20.21
N GLU A 69 -10.03 -11.36 -20.38
CA GLU A 69 -10.65 -10.06 -20.16
C GLU A 69 -10.43 -9.58 -18.72
N ARG A 70 -10.06 -8.32 -18.56
CA ARG A 70 -9.71 -7.72 -17.28
C ARG A 70 -10.32 -6.34 -17.15
N PHE A 71 -11.08 -6.17 -16.08
CA PHE A 71 -11.70 -4.92 -15.67
C PHE A 71 -10.72 -4.10 -14.82
N ARG A 72 -10.59 -2.81 -15.10
CA ARG A 72 -9.63 -1.87 -14.49
C ARG A 72 -10.30 -0.54 -14.16
N LEU A 73 -9.68 0.25 -13.29
CA LEU A 73 -10.17 1.60 -12.95
C LEU A 73 -10.36 2.48 -14.19
N GLN A 74 -9.46 2.40 -15.17
CA GLN A 74 -9.54 3.12 -16.45
C GLN A 74 -10.80 2.80 -17.27
N ASP A 75 -11.46 1.67 -16.99
CA ASP A 75 -12.69 1.24 -17.66
C ASP A 75 -13.92 1.88 -16.98
N LEU A 76 -13.80 2.34 -15.72
CA LEU A 76 -14.80 3.17 -15.02
C LEU A 76 -14.60 4.66 -15.30
N SER A 77 -13.36 5.14 -15.19
CA SER A 77 -12.97 6.52 -15.50
C SER A 77 -11.50 6.55 -15.88
N ARG A 78 -11.22 6.96 -17.13
CA ARG A 78 -9.85 7.10 -17.63
C ARG A 78 -9.12 8.22 -16.92
N GLU A 79 -9.79 9.36 -16.74
CA GLU A 79 -9.23 10.56 -16.12
C GLU A 79 -8.80 10.28 -14.68
N LEU A 80 -9.67 9.64 -13.89
CA LEU A 80 -9.36 9.26 -12.52
C LEU A 80 -8.23 8.24 -12.42
N ALA A 81 -8.19 7.27 -13.34
CA ALA A 81 -7.12 6.27 -13.38
C ALA A 81 -5.77 6.91 -13.69
N GLU A 82 -5.71 7.81 -14.68
CA GLU A 82 -4.49 8.53 -15.05
C GLU A 82 -3.99 9.39 -13.88
N GLN A 83 -4.90 10.14 -13.24
CA GLN A 83 -4.60 10.97 -12.08
C GLN A 83 -4.03 10.15 -10.92
N PHE A 84 -4.65 9.02 -10.59
CA PHE A 84 -4.19 8.15 -9.49
C PHE A 84 -2.85 7.48 -9.78
N LEU A 85 -2.63 7.04 -11.03
CA LEU A 85 -1.37 6.43 -11.44
C LEU A 85 -0.22 7.44 -11.45
N GLU A 86 -0.47 8.67 -11.87
CA GLU A 86 0.51 9.76 -11.83
C GLU A 86 0.95 10.06 -10.39
N PHE A 87 -0.02 10.20 -9.48
CA PHE A 87 0.25 10.36 -8.05
C PHE A 87 1.09 9.21 -7.49
N CYS A 88 0.66 7.95 -7.69
CA CYS A 88 1.38 6.79 -7.16
C CYS A 88 2.78 6.65 -7.76
N GLY A 89 2.93 6.94 -9.06
CA GLY A 89 4.21 6.92 -9.76
C GLY A 89 5.19 7.94 -9.19
N HIS A 90 4.73 9.18 -8.97
CA HIS A 90 5.53 10.24 -8.37
C HIS A 90 5.95 9.88 -6.95
N VAL A 91 5.01 9.44 -6.11
CA VAL A 91 5.28 9.01 -4.72
C VAL A 91 6.30 7.87 -4.67
N SER A 92 6.16 6.87 -5.53
CA SER A 92 7.08 5.72 -5.56
C SER A 92 8.49 6.13 -6.00
N CYS A 93 8.62 7.01 -7.00
CA CYS A 93 9.92 7.41 -7.56
C CYS A 93 10.65 8.44 -6.71
N GLU A 94 9.99 9.55 -6.38
CA GLU A 94 10.64 10.70 -5.74
C GLU A 94 10.87 10.48 -4.26
N TYR A 95 9.93 9.84 -3.58
CA TYR A 95 9.99 9.62 -2.13
C TYR A 95 10.45 8.21 -1.75
N GLN A 96 10.67 7.32 -2.73
CA GLN A 96 11.02 5.92 -2.51
C GLN A 96 9.96 5.19 -1.68
N GLY A 97 8.68 5.47 -1.94
CA GLY A 97 7.54 4.75 -1.36
C GLY A 97 6.57 5.63 -0.60
N GLY A 98 5.36 5.09 -0.37
CA GLY A 98 4.26 5.84 0.22
C GLY A 98 4.53 6.32 1.65
N ILE A 99 5.17 5.49 2.48
CA ILE A 99 5.44 5.82 3.89
C ILE A 99 6.34 7.06 4.00
N LYS A 100 7.44 7.08 3.24
CA LYS A 100 8.37 8.21 3.19
C LYS A 100 7.69 9.47 2.65
N ALA A 101 6.84 9.33 1.62
CA ALA A 101 6.05 10.46 1.12
C ALA A 101 5.10 11.00 2.18
N PHE A 102 4.39 10.14 2.91
CA PHE A 102 3.47 10.56 3.97
C PHE A 102 4.21 11.35 5.06
N HIS A 103 5.38 10.90 5.52
CA HIS A 103 6.16 11.65 6.52
C HIS A 103 6.64 13.01 5.98
N CYS A 104 7.03 13.11 4.71
CA CYS A 104 7.35 14.39 4.08
C CYS A 104 6.14 15.32 4.02
N ILE A 105 4.99 14.81 3.58
CA ILE A 105 3.72 15.55 3.50
C ILE A 105 3.28 16.02 4.90
N ALA A 106 3.33 15.13 5.90
CA ALA A 106 2.97 15.43 7.27
C ALA A 106 3.87 16.51 7.90
N ARG A 107 5.17 16.47 7.61
CA ARG A 107 6.10 17.51 8.05
C ARG A 107 5.78 18.86 7.39
N GLU A 108 5.50 18.86 6.09
CA GLU A 108 5.12 20.07 5.34
C GLU A 108 3.75 20.62 5.77
N ALA A 109 2.89 19.74 6.26
CA ALA A 109 1.61 20.05 6.89
C ALA A 109 1.76 20.68 8.29
N GLY A 110 2.99 20.84 8.80
CA GLY A 110 3.24 21.38 10.15
C GLY A 110 2.96 20.40 11.28
N GLN A 111 2.69 19.12 10.97
CA GLN A 111 2.51 18.08 11.97
C GLN A 111 3.89 17.66 12.49
N GLN A 112 4.28 18.20 13.65
CA GLN A 112 5.49 17.77 14.34
C GLN A 112 5.23 16.47 15.11
N ALA A 113 6.20 15.58 15.13
CA ALA A 113 6.16 14.30 15.82
C ALA A 113 6.20 14.46 17.35
N SER A 114 5.20 15.09 17.95
CA SER A 114 4.93 14.94 19.37
C SER A 114 4.01 13.72 19.54
N HIS A 115 4.62 12.57 19.82
CA HIS A 115 4.01 11.27 20.13
C HIS A 115 3.28 10.52 19.00
N ASN A 116 4.05 9.68 18.30
CA ASN A 116 3.70 8.38 17.70
C ASN A 116 2.44 8.17 16.82
N PHE A 117 1.66 9.20 16.48
CA PHE A 117 0.54 9.05 15.53
C PHE A 117 0.25 10.35 14.81
N VAL A 118 0.83 10.51 13.62
CA VAL A 118 0.63 11.71 12.79
C VAL A 118 -0.50 11.44 11.81
N SER A 119 -1.48 12.36 11.78
CA SER A 119 -2.60 12.33 10.83
C SER A 119 -2.71 13.67 10.11
N VAL A 120 -3.13 13.64 8.84
CA VAL A 120 -3.26 14.83 8.00
C VAL A 120 -4.68 14.88 7.42
N ASP A 121 -5.43 15.96 7.68
CA ASP A 121 -6.74 16.17 7.07
C ASP A 121 -6.65 16.53 5.58
N LYS A 122 -7.80 16.59 4.91
CA LYS A 122 -7.89 16.85 3.46
C LYS A 122 -7.24 18.15 3.04
N ASP A 123 -7.57 19.26 3.68
CA ASP A 123 -7.14 20.59 3.22
C ASP A 123 -5.64 20.75 3.45
N THR A 124 -5.16 20.24 4.59
CA THR A 124 -3.74 20.23 4.92
C THR A 124 -2.95 19.32 3.98
N PHE A 125 -3.49 18.14 3.62
CA PHE A 125 -2.89 17.23 2.64
C PHE A 125 -2.75 17.89 1.27
N ILE A 126 -3.84 18.47 0.74
CA ILE A 126 -3.83 19.13 -0.58
C ILE A 126 -2.86 20.32 -0.59
N GLY A 127 -2.85 21.11 0.49
CA GLY A 127 -1.93 22.23 0.63
C GLY A 127 -0.47 21.81 0.69
N ALA A 128 -0.15 20.75 1.44
CA ALA A 128 1.20 20.20 1.53
C ALA A 128 1.67 19.59 0.21
N CYS A 129 0.84 18.80 -0.47
CA CYS A 129 1.14 18.28 -1.80
C CYS A 129 1.38 19.39 -2.82
N SER A 130 0.61 20.48 -2.75
CA SER A 130 0.79 21.64 -3.63
C SER A 130 2.15 22.32 -3.43
N ARG A 131 2.62 22.44 -2.17
CA ARG A 131 3.95 23.01 -1.84
C ARG A 131 5.11 22.08 -2.19
N LEU A 132 4.88 20.77 -2.09
CA LEU A 132 5.85 19.74 -2.48
C LEU A 132 5.82 19.41 -3.98
N GLU A 133 4.99 20.09 -4.76
CA GLU A 133 4.81 19.84 -6.20
C GLU A 133 4.41 18.38 -6.52
N ILE A 134 3.70 17.72 -5.60
CA ILE A 134 3.16 16.38 -5.80
C ILE A 134 1.96 16.48 -6.75
N PRO A 135 1.94 15.74 -7.87
CA PRO A 135 0.88 15.84 -8.87
C PRO A 135 -0.40 15.20 -8.34
N LEU A 136 -1.35 16.02 -7.90
CA LEU A 136 -2.69 15.59 -7.51
C LEU A 136 -3.70 15.67 -8.66
N GLY A 137 -3.36 16.31 -9.79
CA GLY A 137 -4.27 16.51 -10.92
C GLY A 137 -5.42 17.50 -10.66
N PRO A 138 -6.44 17.54 -11.53
CA PRO A 138 -7.48 18.57 -11.51
C PRO A 138 -8.49 18.44 -10.35
N HIS A 139 -8.65 17.23 -9.82
CA HIS A 139 -9.63 16.90 -8.77
C HIS A 139 -8.92 16.27 -7.57
N PRO A 140 -8.10 17.03 -6.81
CA PRO A 140 -7.25 16.51 -5.74
C PRO A 140 -8.03 15.76 -4.64
N GLU A 141 -9.31 16.11 -4.44
CA GLU A 141 -10.25 15.44 -3.55
C GLU A 141 -10.40 13.94 -3.86
N HIS A 142 -10.35 13.56 -5.14
CA HIS A 142 -10.46 12.15 -5.52
C HIS A 142 -9.28 11.32 -4.99
N ILE A 143 -8.07 11.87 -5.05
CA ILE A 143 -6.88 11.22 -4.51
C ILE A 143 -7.00 11.07 -3.00
N PHE A 144 -7.38 12.14 -2.29
CA PHE A 144 -7.55 12.08 -0.85
C PHE A 144 -8.57 11.02 -0.44
N HIS A 145 -9.78 11.04 -1.02
CA HIS A 145 -10.83 10.07 -0.69
C HIS A 145 -10.46 8.64 -1.09
N GLY A 146 -9.72 8.49 -2.19
CA GLY A 146 -9.16 7.22 -2.60
C GLY A 146 -8.12 6.69 -1.64
N LEU A 147 -7.33 7.54 -0.99
CA LEU A 147 -6.34 7.16 0.04
C LEU A 147 -7.01 6.84 1.38
N ASP A 148 -7.98 7.65 1.80
CA ASP A 148 -8.74 7.47 3.05
C ASP A 148 -9.76 6.33 2.90
N LEU A 149 -9.30 5.09 2.85
CA LEU A 149 -10.16 3.92 2.62
C LEU A 149 -11.16 3.68 3.76
N ALA A 150 -10.79 4.08 4.98
CA ALA A 150 -11.61 3.91 6.17
C ALA A 150 -12.62 5.06 6.37
N HIS A 151 -12.63 6.06 5.50
CA HIS A 151 -13.49 7.24 5.60
C HIS A 151 -13.34 8.00 6.93
N LYS A 152 -12.10 8.08 7.43
CA LYS A 152 -11.76 8.77 8.68
C LYS A 152 -11.74 10.28 8.53
N GLY A 153 -11.66 10.79 7.29
CA GLY A 153 -11.46 12.21 7.01
C GLY A 153 -10.03 12.71 7.31
N THR A 154 -9.13 11.79 7.68
CA THR A 154 -7.71 12.04 7.90
C THR A 154 -6.89 10.90 7.32
N LEU A 155 -5.70 11.21 6.83
CA LEU A 155 -4.74 10.26 6.33
C LEU A 155 -3.63 10.02 7.33
N THR A 156 -3.20 8.77 7.41
CA THR A 156 -2.09 8.29 8.23
C THR A 156 -1.09 7.54 7.36
N GLU A 157 0.04 7.13 7.93
CA GLU A 157 1.02 6.34 7.19
C GLU A 157 0.44 5.03 6.63
N ASP A 158 -0.54 4.44 7.34
CA ASP A 158 -1.25 3.22 6.95
C ASP A 158 -1.96 3.36 5.59
N ASP A 159 -2.44 4.56 5.26
CA ASP A 159 -3.15 4.85 4.02
C ASP A 159 -2.22 4.89 2.79
N PHE A 160 -0.90 4.89 3.01
CA PHE A 160 0.14 4.98 1.98
C PHE A 160 0.96 3.70 1.82
N VAL A 161 0.84 2.73 2.72
CA VAL A 161 1.66 1.50 2.76
C VAL A 161 1.63 0.73 1.44
N PHE A 162 0.51 0.78 0.72
CA PHE A 162 0.32 0.07 -0.54
C PHE A 162 1.19 0.58 -1.70
N ILE A 163 1.80 1.78 -1.58
CA ILE A 163 2.66 2.35 -2.62
C ILE A 163 4.10 1.89 -2.36
N PRO A 164 4.64 0.96 -3.17
CA PRO A 164 5.93 0.34 -2.90
C PRO A 164 7.06 1.36 -3.03
N GLY A 165 8.09 1.17 -2.20
CA GLY A 165 9.33 1.93 -2.28
C GLY A 165 10.25 1.40 -3.35
N GLY A 166 10.55 2.21 -4.37
CA GLY A 166 11.50 1.85 -5.42
C GLY A 166 12.93 1.73 -4.88
N GLY A 167 13.39 0.51 -4.60
CA GLY A 167 14.80 0.18 -4.35
C GLY A 167 15.70 0.24 -5.61
N LEU A 168 15.38 1.11 -6.57
CA LEU A 168 16.01 1.20 -7.88
C LEU A 168 16.41 2.66 -8.18
N LYS A 169 17.56 3.08 -7.65
CA LYS A 169 18.33 4.13 -8.32
C LYS A 169 18.69 3.60 -9.71
N ARG A 170 18.21 4.27 -10.77
CA ARG A 170 18.79 4.11 -12.10
C ARG A 170 20.29 4.36 -11.99
N ARG A 171 21.08 3.37 -12.36
CA ARG A 171 22.51 3.55 -12.58
C ARG A 171 22.63 4.45 -13.80
N ASP A 172 23.09 5.69 -13.63
CA ASP A 172 23.53 6.52 -14.74
C ASP A 172 24.76 5.85 -15.35
N SER A 173 24.53 5.02 -16.36
CA SER A 173 25.56 4.53 -17.25
C SER A 173 25.87 5.62 -18.28
N SER A 174 26.54 6.68 -17.85
CA SER A 174 27.18 7.66 -18.75
C SER A 174 28.66 7.79 -18.41
N ALA A 175 29.43 6.77 -18.80
CA ALA A 175 30.85 6.89 -19.02
C ALA A 175 31.27 5.97 -20.18
N ARG A 176 31.02 6.42 -21.42
CA ARG A 176 31.99 6.49 -22.54
C ARG A 176 31.33 6.92 -23.87
N PRO A 177 32.10 7.50 -24.80
CA PRO A 177 31.68 8.68 -25.57
C PRO A 177 31.23 8.39 -27.00
N GLU A 178 30.47 9.37 -27.51
CA GLU A 178 30.33 9.83 -28.90
C GLU A 178 30.28 8.81 -30.05
N ALA A 179 29.10 8.70 -30.69
CA ALA A 179 28.98 8.74 -32.14
C ALA A 179 27.52 9.02 -32.59
N ASN A 180 27.34 10.15 -33.27
CA ASN A 180 26.34 10.46 -34.29
C ASN A 180 24.82 10.39 -33.99
N ALA A 181 24.30 11.57 -33.62
CA ALA A 181 23.40 12.40 -34.43
C ALA A 181 22.14 11.80 -35.10
N ARG A 182 21.02 12.47 -34.78
CA ARG A 182 19.73 12.60 -35.50
C ARG A 182 18.73 11.45 -35.35
N VAL A 183 17.89 11.52 -34.30
CA VAL A 183 16.42 11.58 -34.45
C VAL A 183 15.84 12.42 -33.32
N SER A 184 15.47 13.66 -33.64
CA SER A 184 14.65 14.53 -32.81
C SER A 184 13.18 14.11 -32.90
N ARG A 185 12.68 13.46 -31.83
CA ARG A 185 11.28 13.31 -31.33
C ARG A 185 11.10 11.94 -30.67
N ALA A 186 11.61 11.78 -29.45
CA ALA A 186 11.38 10.58 -28.66
C ALA A 186 11.38 10.93 -27.17
N ARG A 187 10.19 11.12 -26.56
CA ARG A 187 9.96 11.03 -25.10
C ARG A 187 8.47 11.16 -24.79
N ARG A 188 7.65 10.23 -25.28
CA ARG A 188 6.33 9.92 -24.72
C ARG A 188 6.10 8.42 -24.87
N ARG A 189 5.52 7.83 -23.84
CA ARG A 189 5.10 6.42 -23.71
C ARG A 189 6.19 5.44 -23.28
N ARG A 190 6.28 5.26 -21.96
CA ARG A 190 6.20 3.96 -21.30
C ARG A 190 5.89 4.20 -19.82
N SER A 191 4.63 3.92 -19.46
CA SER A 191 4.15 3.87 -18.08
C SER A 191 5.03 2.91 -17.29
N ALA A 192 5.52 3.34 -16.13
CA ALA A 192 6.33 2.53 -15.23
C ALA A 192 5.50 1.56 -14.37
N TYR A 193 4.19 1.48 -14.58
CA TYR A 193 3.41 0.30 -14.21
C TYR A 193 3.38 -0.61 -15.44
N CYS A 194 4.12 -1.73 -15.37
CA CYS A 194 4.46 -2.71 -16.42
C CYS A 194 5.87 -2.55 -17.04
N VAL A 195 6.94 -2.84 -16.28
CA VAL A 195 8.17 -3.39 -16.88
C VAL A 195 8.28 -4.86 -16.45
N LYS A 196 7.96 -5.76 -17.38
CA LYS A 196 8.43 -7.16 -17.29
C LYS A 196 9.92 -7.15 -17.60
N ASP A 197 10.75 -7.27 -16.57
CA ASP A 197 12.15 -7.67 -16.73
C ASP A 197 12.29 -9.08 -16.15
N GLU A 198 12.32 -10.09 -17.03
CA GLU A 198 12.28 -11.51 -16.66
C GLU A 198 13.50 -11.97 -15.84
N ARG A 199 14.57 -11.17 -15.78
CA ARG A 199 15.75 -11.45 -14.94
C ARG A 199 15.60 -10.98 -13.49
N ILE A 200 14.56 -10.22 -13.16
CA ILE A 200 14.25 -9.75 -11.80
C ILE A 200 13.10 -10.59 -11.20
N SER A 201 13.02 -11.88 -11.53
CA SER A 201 11.88 -12.72 -11.12
C SER A 201 12.06 -13.44 -9.78
N GLU A 202 13.28 -13.59 -9.28
CA GLU A 202 13.52 -14.26 -7.99
C GLU A 202 13.63 -13.31 -6.80
N ALA A 203 14.23 -12.13 -6.97
CA ALA A 203 14.35 -11.14 -5.88
C ALA A 203 13.03 -10.41 -5.60
N THR A 204 12.21 -10.16 -6.62
CA THR A 204 10.90 -9.48 -6.51
C THR A 204 9.80 -10.42 -6.02
N LYS A 205 9.99 -11.74 -6.17
CA LYS A 205 9.09 -12.75 -5.60
C LYS A 205 8.94 -12.61 -4.08
N TRP A 206 10.00 -12.20 -3.38
CA TRP A 206 9.99 -12.03 -1.93
C TRP A 206 9.27 -10.75 -1.48
N VAL A 207 9.39 -9.65 -2.25
CA VAL A 207 8.65 -8.41 -1.99
C VAL A 207 7.17 -8.59 -2.32
N ASP A 208 6.83 -9.31 -3.39
CA ASP A 208 5.43 -9.65 -3.70
C ASP A 208 4.83 -10.64 -2.68
N LEU A 209 5.60 -11.57 -2.10
CA LEU A 209 5.12 -12.53 -1.09
C LEU A 209 4.89 -11.88 0.29
N GLU A 210 5.69 -10.87 0.66
CA GLU A 210 5.46 -10.08 1.90
C GLU A 210 4.23 -9.16 1.79
N PHE A 211 3.96 -8.61 0.60
CA PHE A 211 2.81 -7.73 0.34
C PHE A 211 1.53 -8.46 -0.13
N GLN A 212 1.59 -9.76 -0.42
CA GLN A 212 0.43 -10.59 -0.82
C GLN A 212 -0.64 -10.76 0.27
N HIS A 213 -0.31 -10.42 1.52
CA HIS A 213 -1.16 -10.58 2.71
C HIS A 213 -1.99 -9.34 3.07
N VAL A 214 -1.96 -8.25 2.30
CA VAL A 214 -2.83 -7.08 2.53
C VAL A 214 -4.25 -7.39 2.01
N ARG A 215 -4.99 -8.29 2.65
CA ARG A 215 -6.24 -8.85 2.07
C ARG A 215 -7.56 -8.47 2.71
N HIS A 216 -7.65 -7.97 3.94
CA HIS A 216 -8.95 -7.60 4.53
C HIS A 216 -8.90 -6.36 5.45
N ALA A 217 -7.92 -5.48 5.22
CA ALA A 217 -7.44 -4.42 6.11
C ALA A 217 -8.46 -3.37 6.58
N ALA A 218 -9.35 -2.87 5.74
CA ALA A 218 -10.10 -1.67 6.14
C ALA A 218 -11.17 -1.93 7.23
N LYS A 219 -11.93 -3.03 7.12
CA LYS A 219 -13.05 -3.30 8.05
C LYS A 219 -12.59 -3.88 9.39
N GLN A 220 -11.66 -4.84 9.37
CA GLN A 220 -11.16 -5.48 10.59
C GLN A 220 -10.21 -4.58 11.39
N ARG A 221 -9.45 -3.68 10.73
CA ARG A 221 -8.66 -2.67 11.45
C ARG A 221 -9.56 -1.73 12.25
N LEU A 222 -10.75 -1.39 11.77
CA LEU A 222 -11.66 -0.49 12.48
C LEU A 222 -12.12 -1.07 13.83
N GLU A 223 -12.40 -2.38 13.88
CA GLU A 223 -12.90 -3.08 15.07
C GLU A 223 -11.85 -3.29 16.18
N GLY A 224 -10.58 -2.94 15.94
CA GLY A 224 -9.51 -3.03 16.95
C GLY A 224 -8.45 -1.93 16.82
N GLU A 225 -8.76 -0.82 16.14
CA GLU A 225 -7.80 0.26 15.88
C GLU A 225 -7.31 0.90 17.17
N ARG A 226 -8.22 1.10 18.13
CA ARG A 226 -7.89 1.64 19.44
C ARG A 226 -6.91 0.73 20.17
N GLU A 227 -7.20 -0.56 20.22
CA GLU A 227 -6.39 -1.56 20.91
C GLU A 227 -5.02 -1.69 20.25
N LEU A 228 -4.96 -1.68 18.92
CA LEU A 228 -3.71 -1.67 18.17
C LEU A 228 -2.88 -0.42 18.45
N LYS A 229 -3.51 0.76 18.51
CA LYS A 229 -2.83 2.03 18.82
C LYS A 229 -2.28 2.05 20.25
N GLU A 230 -3.08 1.62 21.22
CA GLU A 230 -2.65 1.50 22.62
C GLU A 230 -1.50 0.49 22.76
N PHE A 231 -1.61 -0.65 22.08
CA PHE A 231 -0.56 -1.68 22.10
C PHE A 231 0.76 -1.19 21.48
N LYS A 232 0.72 -0.52 20.32
CA LYS A 232 1.90 0.12 19.72
C LYS A 232 2.53 1.16 20.66
N SER A 233 1.70 1.96 21.33
CA SER A 233 2.18 2.95 22.30
C SER A 233 2.90 2.29 23.48
N LEU A 234 2.32 1.22 24.03
CA LEU A 234 2.91 0.45 25.13
C LEU A 234 4.26 -0.17 24.75
N LEU A 235 4.35 -0.74 23.54
CA LEU A 235 5.61 -1.28 23.00
C LEU A 235 6.67 -0.18 22.82
N ALA A 236 6.29 0.97 22.26
CA ALA A 236 7.20 2.10 22.09
C ALA A 236 7.67 2.67 23.44
N GLN A 237 6.77 2.78 24.43
CA GLN A 237 7.12 3.27 25.77
C GLN A 237 8.11 2.34 26.48
N ARG A 238 7.97 1.02 26.30
CA ARG A 238 8.82 0.03 27.01
C ARG A 238 10.14 -0.23 26.30
N PHE A 239 10.19 -0.20 24.97
CA PHE A 239 11.35 -0.65 24.18
C PHE A 239 11.92 0.42 23.24
N GLY A 240 11.25 1.57 23.09
CA GLY A 240 11.62 2.64 22.17
C GLY A 240 11.08 2.43 20.76
N ARG A 241 11.69 1.54 19.97
CA ARG A 241 11.28 1.24 18.58
C ARG A 241 10.45 -0.04 18.49
N LEU A 242 9.47 -0.09 17.60
CA LEU A 242 8.62 -1.27 17.41
C LEU A 242 9.42 -2.46 16.89
N THR A 243 10.43 -2.26 16.04
CA THR A 243 11.34 -3.34 15.60
C THR A 243 12.06 -4.01 16.77
N ARG A 244 12.48 -3.21 17.76
CA ARG A 244 13.14 -3.74 18.95
C ARG A 244 12.13 -4.48 19.81
N ALA A 245 10.96 -3.89 20.03
CA ALA A 245 9.88 -4.52 20.78
C ALA A 245 9.49 -5.88 20.17
N TRP A 246 9.35 -5.92 18.85
CA TRP A 246 9.06 -7.13 18.06
C TRP A 246 10.02 -8.26 18.40
N ARG A 247 11.33 -8.03 18.19
CA ARG A 247 12.40 -9.00 18.48
C ARG A 247 12.51 -9.37 19.97
N SER A 248 12.07 -8.50 20.88
CA SER A 248 12.31 -8.67 22.31
C SER A 248 11.19 -9.41 23.04
N ILE A 249 9.93 -9.21 22.65
CA ILE A 249 8.78 -9.73 23.42
C ILE A 249 7.73 -10.47 22.60
N LEU A 250 7.70 -10.24 21.27
CA LEU A 250 6.74 -10.86 20.37
C LEU A 250 7.38 -12.06 19.67
N ASP A 251 8.38 -11.80 18.82
CA ASP A 251 9.11 -12.77 17.99
C ASP A 251 10.39 -13.22 18.70
N THR A 252 10.23 -13.87 19.86
CA THR A 252 11.37 -14.27 20.71
C THR A 252 12.15 -15.46 20.15
N ASP A 253 11.53 -16.24 19.26
CA ASP A 253 12.17 -17.36 18.57
C ASP A 253 12.81 -16.95 17.23
N GLY A 254 12.54 -15.73 16.75
CA GLY A 254 13.08 -15.20 15.51
C GLY A 254 12.47 -15.85 14.26
N SER A 255 11.28 -16.43 14.37
CA SER A 255 10.54 -17.02 13.26
C SER A 255 10.07 -15.98 12.23
N GLY A 256 9.98 -14.71 12.64
CA GLY A 256 9.57 -13.60 11.78
C GLY A 256 8.05 -13.39 11.71
N SER A 257 7.28 -14.23 12.41
CA SER A 257 5.82 -14.16 12.53
C SER A 257 5.42 -14.60 13.93
N VAL A 258 4.33 -14.07 14.48
CA VAL A 258 3.85 -14.44 15.81
C VAL A 258 2.44 -14.99 15.74
N THR A 259 2.22 -16.05 16.49
CA THR A 259 0.90 -16.64 16.69
C THR A 259 0.08 -15.82 17.67
N ARG A 260 -1.23 -16.04 17.66
CA ARG A 260 -2.15 -15.44 18.64
C ARG A 260 -1.70 -15.66 20.08
N VAL A 261 -1.21 -16.86 20.39
CA VAL A 261 -0.78 -17.22 21.75
C VAL A 261 0.42 -16.37 22.19
N GLU A 262 1.33 -16.07 21.28
CA GLU A 262 2.50 -15.23 21.56
C GLU A 262 2.11 -13.77 21.79
N VAL A 263 1.19 -13.23 20.96
CA VAL A 263 0.64 -11.89 21.17
C VAL A 263 -0.07 -11.80 22.53
N PHE A 264 -0.88 -12.78 22.89
CA PHE A 264 -1.61 -12.79 24.17
C PHE A 264 -0.66 -12.86 25.37
N ARG A 265 0.39 -13.69 25.27
CA ARG A 265 1.46 -13.74 26.29
C ARG A 265 2.20 -12.41 26.38
N ALA A 266 2.50 -11.76 25.27
CA ALA A 266 3.13 -10.45 25.25
C ALA A 266 2.24 -9.38 25.90
N CYS A 267 0.93 -9.37 25.60
CA CYS A 267 -0.05 -8.48 26.21
C CYS A 267 -0.08 -8.64 27.74
N ASN A 268 -0.12 -9.89 28.22
CA ASN A 268 -0.10 -10.18 29.66
C ASN A 268 1.22 -9.69 30.31
N ARG A 269 2.37 -9.97 29.69
CA ARG A 269 3.69 -9.50 30.18
C ARG A 269 3.83 -7.97 30.21
N LEU A 270 3.14 -7.28 29.32
CA LEU A 270 3.16 -5.82 29.22
C LEU A 270 2.10 -5.14 30.11
N GLY A 271 1.18 -5.90 30.70
CA GLY A 271 0.05 -5.34 31.43
C GLY A 271 -0.93 -4.59 30.52
N PHE A 272 -1.09 -5.05 29.27
CA PHE A 272 -2.04 -4.44 28.34
C PHE A 272 -3.48 -4.65 28.85
N ALA A 273 -4.22 -3.55 29.04
CA ALA A 273 -5.56 -3.55 29.63
C ALA A 273 -6.71 -3.54 28.59
N GLY A 274 -6.39 -3.43 27.30
CA GLY A 274 -7.37 -3.40 26.22
C GLY A 274 -7.90 -4.79 25.85
N ASP A 275 -8.86 -4.83 24.91
CA ASP A 275 -9.40 -6.09 24.38
C ASP A 275 -8.35 -6.79 23.49
N VAL A 276 -7.73 -7.83 24.04
CA VAL A 276 -6.69 -8.63 23.36
C VAL A 276 -7.23 -9.34 22.11
N TRP A 277 -8.54 -9.66 22.07
CA TRP A 277 -9.14 -10.26 20.88
C TRP A 277 -9.36 -9.25 19.78
N ALA A 278 -9.78 -8.04 20.11
CA ALA A 278 -9.88 -6.94 19.15
C ALA A 278 -8.49 -6.56 18.60
N LEU A 279 -7.47 -6.50 19.48
CA LEU A 279 -6.09 -6.32 19.07
C LEU A 279 -5.64 -7.40 18.07
N TRP A 280 -5.90 -8.67 18.36
CA TRP A 280 -5.51 -9.75 17.46
C TRP A 280 -6.21 -9.65 16.10
N ARG A 281 -7.52 -9.35 16.06
CA ARG A 281 -8.24 -9.12 14.80
C ARG A 281 -7.66 -7.94 14.01
N ALA A 282 -7.16 -6.92 14.70
CA ALA A 282 -6.51 -5.78 14.06
C ALA A 282 -5.06 -6.06 13.60
N LEU A 283 -4.39 -7.07 14.17
CA LEU A 283 -3.05 -7.52 13.77
C LEU A 283 -3.08 -8.58 12.66
N ASP A 284 -3.88 -9.64 12.82
CA ASP A 284 -4.07 -10.76 11.89
C ASP A 284 -5.14 -10.39 10.85
N VAL A 285 -4.83 -9.35 10.09
CA VAL A 285 -5.75 -8.67 9.18
C VAL A 285 -6.20 -9.58 8.04
N ASP A 286 -5.37 -10.54 7.66
CA ASP A 286 -5.68 -11.52 6.62
C ASP A 286 -6.28 -12.83 7.15
N SER A 287 -6.44 -12.93 8.48
CA SER A 287 -6.89 -14.14 9.17
C SER A 287 -6.06 -15.38 8.82
N SER A 288 -4.77 -15.18 8.53
CA SER A 288 -3.80 -16.27 8.31
C SER A 288 -3.50 -17.05 9.58
N GLY A 289 -3.82 -16.48 10.74
CA GLY A 289 -3.52 -17.06 12.05
C GLY A 289 -2.13 -16.71 12.56
N ALA A 290 -1.40 -15.86 11.85
CA ALA A 290 -0.10 -15.34 12.23
C ALA A 290 -0.04 -13.84 11.94
N ALA A 291 0.60 -13.07 12.83
CA ALA A 291 0.88 -11.66 12.62
C ALA A 291 2.37 -11.46 12.31
N THR A 292 2.70 -10.51 11.45
CA THR A 292 4.07 -10.19 11.03
C THR A 292 4.46 -8.78 11.47
N LEU A 293 5.76 -8.47 11.39
CA LEU A 293 6.22 -7.10 11.63
C LEU A 293 5.58 -6.12 10.65
N ALA A 294 5.29 -6.55 9.42
CA ALA A 294 4.63 -5.70 8.43
C ALA A 294 3.21 -5.31 8.84
N GLU A 295 2.50 -6.17 9.58
CA GLU A 295 1.15 -5.87 10.08
C GLU A 295 1.16 -5.02 11.34
N LEU A 296 2.15 -5.22 12.22
CA LEU A 296 2.32 -4.37 13.41
C LEU A 296 2.89 -2.99 13.04
N ALA A 297 3.90 -2.96 12.18
CA ALA A 297 4.82 -1.83 12.00
C ALA A 297 5.30 -1.77 10.53
N PRO A 298 4.42 -1.38 9.58
CA PRO A 298 4.74 -1.42 8.16
C PRO A 298 5.97 -0.59 7.77
N SER A 299 6.16 0.56 8.43
CA SER A 299 7.30 1.45 8.23
C SER A 299 8.61 0.75 8.59
N GLU A 300 8.70 0.23 9.81
CA GLU A 300 9.90 -0.49 10.24
C GLU A 300 10.14 -1.80 9.48
N ALA A 301 9.08 -2.49 9.05
CA ALA A 301 9.20 -3.67 8.20
C ALA A 301 9.80 -3.33 6.83
N SER A 302 9.34 -2.24 6.20
CA SER A 302 9.91 -1.74 4.95
C SER A 302 11.39 -1.37 5.11
N ASP A 303 11.77 -0.71 6.19
CA ASP A 303 13.17 -0.38 6.48
C ASP A 303 14.03 -1.64 6.64
N MET A 304 13.53 -2.66 7.36
CA MET A 304 14.20 -3.96 7.49
C MET A 304 14.35 -4.68 6.15
N ALA A 305 13.32 -4.68 5.32
CA ALA A 305 13.35 -5.29 3.99
C ALA A 305 14.38 -4.60 3.09
N GLN A 306 14.40 -3.25 3.07
CA GLN A 306 15.38 -2.47 2.32
C GLN A 306 16.81 -2.75 2.80
N PHE A 307 17.01 -2.80 4.12
CA PHE A 307 18.30 -3.15 4.71
C PHE A 307 18.75 -4.55 4.31
N ARG A 308 17.84 -5.54 4.39
CA ARG A 308 18.13 -6.93 4.00
C ARG A 308 18.54 -7.02 2.52
N VAL A 309 17.80 -6.37 1.62
CA VAL A 309 18.14 -6.33 0.19
C VAL A 309 19.51 -5.70 -0.04
N TRP A 310 19.80 -4.58 0.63
CA TRP A 310 21.10 -3.93 0.54
C TRP A 310 22.23 -4.84 1.06
N ALA A 311 22.05 -5.47 2.23
CA ALA A 311 23.04 -6.34 2.84
C ALA A 311 23.35 -7.56 1.97
N HIS A 312 22.31 -8.21 1.42
CA HIS A 312 22.50 -9.30 0.46
C HIS A 312 23.27 -8.86 -0.79
N ARG A 313 22.98 -7.66 -1.33
CA ARG A 313 23.68 -7.14 -2.51
C ARG A 313 25.14 -6.82 -2.26
N GLN A 314 25.49 -6.31 -1.07
CA GLN A 314 26.85 -5.87 -0.76
C GLN A 314 27.72 -6.99 -0.18
N PHE A 315 27.13 -7.88 0.63
CA PHE A 315 27.86 -8.84 1.45
C PHE A 315 27.51 -10.30 1.15
N GLY A 316 26.48 -10.57 0.35
CA GLY A 316 25.98 -11.92 0.06
C GLY A 316 24.79 -12.26 0.94
N THR A 317 24.95 -12.13 2.26
CA THR A 317 23.91 -12.39 3.28
C THR A 317 23.97 -11.38 4.43
N CYS A 318 22.90 -11.29 5.23
CA CYS A 318 22.91 -10.48 6.45
C CYS A 318 23.91 -11.01 7.50
N ALA A 319 24.18 -12.32 7.54
CA ALA A 319 25.16 -12.91 8.46
C ALA A 319 26.58 -12.47 8.10
N GLU A 320 26.94 -12.53 6.82
CA GLU A 320 28.25 -12.06 6.34
C GLU A 320 28.45 -10.56 6.54
N PHE A 321 27.37 -9.76 6.48
CA PHE A 321 27.43 -8.36 6.85
C PHE A 321 27.84 -8.18 8.33
N VAL A 322 27.18 -8.88 9.26
CA VAL A 322 27.46 -8.76 10.70
C VAL A 322 28.91 -9.15 10.99
N GLU A 323 29.37 -10.27 10.42
CA GLU A 323 30.73 -10.75 10.58
C GLU A 323 31.78 -9.76 10.04
N ARG A 324 31.53 -9.17 8.85
CA ARG A 324 32.48 -8.23 8.23
C ARG A 324 32.50 -6.85 8.87
N VAL A 325 31.38 -6.41 9.43
CA VAL A 325 31.25 -5.08 10.05
C VAL A 325 31.56 -5.11 11.55
N GLY A 326 31.63 -6.31 12.15
CA GLY A 326 32.00 -6.50 13.55
C GLY A 326 30.94 -6.03 14.53
N LEU A 327 29.66 -6.30 14.22
CA LEU A 327 28.49 -5.96 15.05
C LEU A 327 28.09 -7.09 15.99
#